data_AF-A0A930AJU1-F1
#
_entry.id   AF-A0A930AJU1-F1
#
_cell.length_a   1.000
_cell.length_b   1.000
_cell.length_c   1.000
_cell.angle_alpha   90.00
_cell.angle_beta   90.00
_cell.angle_gamma   90.00
#
_symmetry.space_group_name_H-M   'P 1'
#
loop_
_entity.id
_entity.type
_entity.pdbx_description
1 polymer ?
#
loop_
_entity_poly.entity_id
_entity_poly.type
_entity_poly.pdbx_seq_one_letter_code
_entity_poly.pdbx_strand_id
1 'polypeptide(L)'
;MKAWMLSDARGNNPYCSLVWAETVGKAKSLANSPDGSMYQCDLEIEDWRDIRAVRLSDFDDCEKMKEKDICIKLIEDHCWHFTVGEQFYDEDNIEEFKELFN
;
A
#
# COMPACT_ATOMS: atom_id res chain seq x y z
N MET A 1 7.35 7.89 -10.84
CA MET A 1 7.42 8.58 -9.53
C MET A 1 8.02 7.62 -8.48
N LYS A 2 8.45 8.09 -7.30
CA LYS A 2 8.90 7.15 -6.25
C LYS A 2 7.72 6.55 -5.50
N ALA A 3 7.77 5.26 -5.18
CA ALA A 3 6.78 4.60 -4.35
C ALA A 3 7.13 4.68 -2.86
N TRP A 4 6.11 4.95 -2.05
CA TRP A 4 6.23 5.10 -0.60
C TRP A 4 5.13 4.29 0.08
N MET A 5 5.55 3.42 0.99
CA MET A 5 4.67 2.83 1.98
C MET A 5 4.52 3.80 3.15
N LEU A 6 3.29 4.24 3.38
CA LEU A 6 2.88 5.03 4.52
C LEU A 6 2.35 4.09 5.61
N SER A 7 2.77 4.32 6.85
CA SER A 7 2.29 3.59 8.02
C SER A 7 2.36 4.49 9.27
N ASP A 8 1.91 3.96 10.40
CA ASP A 8 2.09 4.60 11.70
C ASP A 8 3.58 4.79 12.05
N ALA A 9 3.86 5.62 13.06
CA ALA A 9 5.23 5.94 13.49
C ALA A 9 6.07 4.69 13.79
N ARG A 10 5.43 3.64 14.31
CA ARG A 10 6.09 2.42 14.74
C ARG A 10 6.34 1.46 13.58
N GLY A 11 5.62 1.60 12.47
CA GLY A 11 5.60 0.64 11.37
C GLY A 11 5.06 -0.73 11.79
N ASN A 12 4.29 -0.77 12.88
CA ASN A 12 3.73 -1.99 13.45
C ASN A 12 2.21 -2.06 13.26
N ASN A 13 1.61 -0.99 12.74
CA ASN A 13 0.19 -0.97 12.44
C ASN A 13 -0.07 -1.82 11.17
N PRO A 14 -1.03 -2.76 11.19
CA PRO A 14 -1.44 -3.51 10.00
C PRO A 14 -1.95 -2.61 8.86
N TYR A 15 -2.28 -1.36 9.17
CA TYR A 15 -2.77 -0.38 8.21
C TYR A 15 -1.59 0.33 7.50
N CYS A 16 -1.26 -0.17 6.32
CA CYS A 16 -0.28 0.45 5.41
C CYS A 16 -0.98 1.03 4.16
N SER A 17 -0.35 2.03 3.54
CA SER A 17 -0.84 2.63 2.29
C SER A 17 0.28 2.81 1.28
N LEU A 18 0.03 2.47 0.02
CA LEU A 18 1.00 2.66 -1.06
C LEU A 18 0.66 3.93 -1.86
N VAL A 19 1.62 4.85 -1.94
CA VAL A 19 1.48 6.12 -2.69
C VAL A 19 2.69 6.38 -3.59
N TRP A 20 2.48 7.13 -4.66
CA TRP A 20 3.55 7.58 -5.55
C TRP A 20 3.77 9.09 -5.44
N ALA A 21 5.00 9.50 -5.15
CA ALA A 21 5.37 10.91 -4.99
C ALA A 21 6.88 11.16 -5.23
N GLU A 22 7.24 12.33 -5.75
CA GLU A 22 8.64 12.70 -6.02
C GLU A 22 9.51 12.80 -4.75
N THR A 23 8.89 13.14 -3.63
CA THR A 23 9.54 13.41 -2.34
C THR A 23 8.76 12.79 -1.20
N VAL A 24 9.46 12.46 -0.11
CA VAL A 24 8.85 11.95 1.12
C VAL A 24 7.81 12.92 1.70
N GLY A 25 8.06 14.24 1.64
CA GLY A 25 7.11 15.24 2.14
C GLY A 25 5.80 15.25 1.36
N LYS A 26 5.87 15.11 0.03
CA LYS A 26 4.68 14.94 -0.82
C LYS A 26 3.98 13.60 -0.54
N ALA A 27 4.72 12.52 -0.35
CA ALA A 27 4.15 11.22 0.00
C ALA A 27 3.31 11.31 1.30
N LYS A 28 3.89 11.88 2.36
CA LYS A 28 3.16 12.08 3.63
C LYS A 28 1.92 12.95 3.48
N SER A 29 1.93 13.95 2.60
CA SER A 29 0.75 14.79 2.34
C SER A 29 -0.41 14.03 1.67
N LEU A 30 -0.12 12.90 1.02
CA LEU A 30 -1.14 12.06 0.36
C LEU A 30 -1.84 11.10 1.32
N ALA A 31 -1.39 10.97 2.57
CA ALA A 31 -2.00 10.06 3.56
C ALA A 31 -3.50 10.32 3.80
N ASN A 32 -3.98 11.53 3.50
CA ASN A 32 -5.38 11.95 3.66
C ASN A 32 -6.02 12.41 2.33
N SER A 33 -5.38 12.10 1.20
CA SER A 33 -5.90 12.50 -0.11
C SER A 33 -6.73 11.36 -0.68
N PRO A 34 -8.05 11.53 -0.91
CA PRO A 34 -8.90 10.46 -1.45
C PRO A 34 -8.43 9.97 -2.82
N ASP A 35 -7.73 10.81 -3.59
CA ASP A 35 -7.21 10.49 -4.92
C ASP A 35 -5.71 10.15 -4.94
N GLY A 36 -5.05 10.12 -3.77
CA GLY A 36 -3.59 10.11 -3.65
C GLY A 36 -2.94 8.74 -3.42
N SER A 37 -3.74 7.74 -3.07
CA SER A 37 -3.29 6.42 -2.64
C SER A 37 -4.04 5.31 -3.35
N MET A 38 -3.33 4.25 -3.73
CA MET A 38 -3.96 3.06 -4.32
C MET A 38 -4.66 2.21 -3.25
N TYR A 39 -4.09 2.16 -2.04
CA TYR A 39 -4.70 1.50 -0.89
C TYR A 39 -4.62 2.45 0.29
N GLN A 40 -5.76 2.96 0.74
CA GLN A 40 -5.88 3.77 1.94
C GLN A 40 -6.48 2.92 3.04
N CYS A 41 -5.73 2.67 4.09
CA CYS A 41 -6.36 2.39 5.38
C CYS A 41 -6.43 3.73 6.10
N ASP A 42 -7.59 4.07 6.67
CA ASP A 42 -7.71 5.25 7.52
C ASP A 42 -6.75 5.06 8.69
N LEU A 43 -5.57 5.69 8.60
CA LEU A 43 -4.71 5.88 9.76
C LEU A 43 -5.54 6.72 10.74
N GLU A 44 -5.73 6.26 11.97
CA GLU A 44 -6.59 6.98 12.92
C GLU A 44 -6.03 8.38 13.20
N ILE A 45 -6.91 9.32 13.60
CA ILE A 45 -6.59 10.74 13.88
C ILE A 45 -5.32 10.92 14.74
N GLU A 46 -5.05 9.99 15.64
CA GLU A 46 -3.91 10.03 16.57
C GLU A 46 -2.58 9.64 15.93
N ASP A 47 -2.59 8.84 14.86
CA ASP A 47 -1.39 8.34 14.14
C ASP A 47 -0.83 9.38 13.16
N TRP A 48 -1.58 10.44 12.85
CA TRP A 48 -1.23 11.44 11.84
C TRP A 48 -0.04 12.33 12.19
N ARG A 49 0.28 12.46 13.49
CA ARG A 49 1.38 13.33 13.93
C ARG A 49 2.74 12.79 13.51
N ASP A 50 2.84 11.48 13.25
CA ASP A 50 4.10 10.85 12.91
C ASP A 50 3.91 9.71 11.90
N ILE A 51 3.44 10.07 10.69
CA ILE A 51 3.36 9.12 9.58
C ILE A 51 4.77 8.73 9.15
N ARG A 52 5.07 7.44 9.21
CA ARG A 52 6.28 6.87 8.65
C ARG A 52 6.09 6.71 7.14
N ALA A 53 7.13 7.03 6.37
CA ALA A 53 7.15 6.84 4.92
C ALA A 53 8.43 6.10 4.55
N VAL A 54 8.29 4.87 4.07
CA VAL A 54 9.39 4.00 3.65
C VAL A 54 9.33 3.87 2.13
N ARG A 55 10.45 4.09 1.44
CA ARG A 55 10.50 3.93 -0.01
C ARG A 55 10.48 2.43 -0.35
N LEU A 56 9.60 2.03 -1.26
CA LEU A 56 9.57 0.69 -1.85
C LEU A 56 10.07 0.78 -3.29
N SER A 57 11.38 0.67 -3.49
CA SER A 57 12.00 0.91 -4.80
C SER A 57 11.49 -0.01 -5.91
N ASP A 58 11.00 -1.20 -5.56
CA ASP A 58 10.48 -2.19 -6.52
C ASP A 58 9.18 -1.73 -7.21
N PHE A 59 8.54 -0.69 -6.66
CA PHE A 59 7.35 -0.04 -7.22
C PHE A 59 7.61 1.38 -7.74
N ASP A 60 8.86 1.84 -7.80
CA ASP A 60 9.16 3.12 -8.44
C ASP A 60 8.69 3.08 -9.91
N ASP A 61 8.03 4.15 -10.36
CA ASP A 61 7.43 4.31 -11.70
C ASP A 61 6.30 3.31 -12.05
N CYS A 62 5.80 2.57 -11.04
CA CYS A 62 4.71 1.61 -11.23
C CYS A 62 3.29 2.22 -11.12
N GLU A 63 3.14 3.55 -11.04
CA GLU A 63 1.82 4.18 -10.84
C GLU A 63 0.81 3.91 -11.98
N LYS A 64 1.28 3.42 -13.13
CA LYS A 64 0.48 3.03 -14.29
C LYS A 64 0.39 1.52 -14.51
N MET A 65 1.02 0.71 -13.65
CA MET A 65 0.85 -0.74 -13.69
C MET A 65 -0.60 -1.09 -13.35
N LYS A 66 -1.05 -2.25 -13.82
CA LYS A 66 -2.38 -2.73 -13.45
C LYS A 66 -2.39 -2.97 -11.94
N GLU A 67 -3.45 -2.52 -11.29
CA GLU A 67 -3.67 -2.66 -9.85
C GLU A 67 -3.42 -4.10 -9.38
N LYS A 68 -3.93 -5.09 -10.12
CA LYS A 68 -3.72 -6.52 -9.82
C LYS A 68 -2.24 -6.93 -9.76
N ASP A 69 -1.42 -6.43 -10.69
CA ASP A 69 0.00 -6.81 -10.77
C ASP A 69 0.76 -6.19 -9.60
N ILE A 70 0.30 -5.02 -9.13
CA ILE A 70 0.83 -4.37 -7.92
C ILE A 70 0.42 -5.15 -6.67
N CYS A 71 -0.86 -5.54 -6.53
CA CYS A 71 -1.32 -6.36 -5.40
C CYS A 71 -0.52 -7.66 -5.26
N ILE A 72 -0.38 -8.40 -6.36
CA ILE A 72 0.33 -9.68 -6.37
C ILE A 72 1.77 -9.50 -5.88
N LYS A 73 2.48 -8.51 -6.40
CA LYS A 73 3.84 -8.19 -5.93
C LYS A 73 3.89 -7.76 -4.46
N LEU A 74 2.90 -7.00 -3.99
CA LEU A 74 2.86 -6.59 -2.58
C LEU A 74 2.70 -7.81 -1.65
N ILE A 75 1.90 -8.81 -2.06
CA ILE A 75 1.78 -10.07 -1.32
C ILE A 75 3.11 -10.84 -1.39
N GLU A 76 3.61 -11.14 -2.60
CA GLU A 76 4.77 -12.02 -2.82
C GLU A 76 6.07 -11.47 -2.23
N ASP A 77 6.34 -10.16 -2.42
CA ASP A 77 7.64 -9.57 -2.13
C ASP A 77 7.67 -8.76 -0.82
N HIS A 78 6.49 -8.38 -0.29
CA HIS A 78 6.40 -7.45 0.84
C HIS A 78 5.49 -7.93 1.98
N CYS A 79 4.99 -9.17 1.94
CA CYS A 79 4.12 -9.76 2.96
C CYS A 79 2.85 -8.94 3.23
N TRP A 80 2.32 -8.24 2.21
CA TRP A 80 1.03 -7.58 2.33
C TRP A 80 -0.08 -8.62 2.25
N HIS A 81 -1.23 -8.22 2.78
CA HIS A 81 -2.48 -8.96 2.63
C HIS A 81 -3.58 -8.03 2.15
N PHE A 82 -4.60 -8.60 1.50
CA PHE A 82 -5.75 -7.87 1.01
C PHE A 82 -7.04 -8.57 1.46
N THR A 83 -8.09 -7.79 1.72
CA THR A 83 -9.41 -8.32 2.03
C THR A 83 -10.36 -7.95 0.90
N VAL A 84 -10.96 -8.95 0.27
CA VAL A 84 -11.96 -8.77 -0.80
C VAL A 84 -13.26 -9.43 -0.34
N GLY A 85 -14.29 -8.61 -0.08
CA GLY A 85 -15.51 -9.08 0.57
C GLY A 85 -15.22 -9.58 1.99
N GLU A 86 -15.51 -10.86 2.25
CA GLU A 86 -15.23 -11.52 3.54
C GLU A 86 -13.99 -12.43 3.50
N GLN A 87 -13.29 -12.49 2.36
CA GLN A 87 -12.08 -13.30 2.20
C GLN A 87 -10.81 -12.48 2.39
N PHE A 88 -9.86 -13.08 3.10
CA PHE A 88 -8.52 -12.57 3.34
C PHE A 88 -7.54 -13.29 2.42
N TYR A 89 -6.66 -12.52 1.76
CA TYR A 89 -5.69 -13.04 0.81
C TYR A 89 -4.27 -12.59 1.16
N ASP A 90 -3.35 -13.54 1.22
CA ASP A 90 -1.94 -13.38 1.52
C ASP A 90 -1.10 -14.39 0.72
N GLU A 91 0.13 -14.67 1.17
CA GLU A 91 1.04 -15.60 0.51
C GLU A 91 0.51 -17.05 0.46
N ASP A 92 -0.33 -17.46 1.41
CA ASP A 92 -0.79 -18.84 1.54
C ASP A 92 -1.88 -19.19 0.51
N ASN A 93 -2.65 -18.19 0.06
CA ASN A 93 -3.77 -18.38 -0.87
C ASN A 93 -3.73 -17.43 -2.08
N ILE A 94 -2.54 -16.95 -2.43
CA ILE A 94 -2.35 -15.99 -3.53
C ILE A 94 -2.85 -16.50 -4.89
N GLU A 95 -2.81 -17.81 -5.14
CA GLU A 95 -3.32 -18.37 -6.39
C GLU A 95 -4.85 -18.15 -6.52
N GLU A 96 -5.61 -18.25 -5.43
CA GLU A 96 -7.03 -17.91 -5.41
C GLU A 96 -7.24 -16.40 -5.64
N PHE A 97 -6.37 -15.56 -5.09
CA PHE A 97 -6.41 -14.11 -5.32
C PHE A 97 -6.18 -13.76 -6.80
N LYS A 98 -5.23 -14.42 -7.47
CA LYS A 98 -4.92 -14.23 -8.90
C LYS A 98 -6.14 -14.56 -9.78
N GLU A 99 -6.94 -15.55 -9.40
CA GLU A 99 -8.16 -15.95 -10.13
C GLU A 99 -9.28 -14.90 -10.07
N LEU A 100 -9.32 -14.03 -9.06
CA LEU A 100 -10.34 -12.98 -8.92
C LEU A 100 -10.31 -11.94 -10.06
N PHE A 101 -9.16 -11.78 -10.72
CA PHE A 101 -8.93 -10.77 -11.75
C PHE A 101 -8.92 -11.34 -13.18
N ASN A 102 -9.40 -12.57 -13.36
CA ASN A 102 -9.53 -13.24 -14.66
C ASN A 102 -10.86 -12.94 -15.35
#